data_AF-A0A1V4A219-F1
#
_entry.id   AF-A0A1V4A219-F1
#
_cell.length_a   1.000
_cell.length_b   1.000
_cell.length_c   1.000
_cell.angle_alpha   90.00
_cell.angle_beta   90.00
_cell.angle_gamma   90.00
#
_symmetry.space_group_name_H-M   'P 1'
#
loop_
_entity.id
_entity.type
_entity.pdbx_description
1 polymer ?
#
loop_
_entity_poly.entity_id
_entity_poly.type
_entity_poly.pdbx_seq_one_letter_code
_entity_poly.pdbx_strand_id
1 'polypeptide(L)'
;MENLLLTPSGENDLRCGSPAACDQPARDDLILLRQAATGTPPVRLLAPGEPDARIRYRWAVGHHAAFGVWRLLAARLRTIADTASPAGSAITEAARLYDVYSVLFLYTSSCSPERYDATVRADMIACDPAFSGTWSRDHEAVPALMHRMDEAHDAGLTREIKRAARLNGQIHMAVAKKLVPEGVSLLQQEGGPPHRPASAEGDLYDEFFHVRRTATCRCAFSAQILRRLTQVATDMAHHGLHSSDDPLPGLGVKAASGLRRIESSAHQQLLHLAALLASETCRADTGRRGHAGSSFSTHV
;
A
#
# COMPACT_ATOMS: atom_id res chain seq x y z
N MET A 1 7.84 -16.61 -3.38
CA MET A 1 6.76 -15.76 -2.85
C MET A 1 5.51 -15.98 -3.70
N GLU A 2 4.30 -15.93 -3.15
CA GLU A 2 3.07 -16.01 -3.97
C GLU A 2 2.95 -14.74 -4.84
N ASN A 3 2.58 -14.90 -6.12
CA ASN A 3 2.34 -13.75 -7.00
C ASN A 3 1.22 -12.87 -6.44
N LEU A 4 1.34 -11.55 -6.61
CA LEU A 4 0.25 -10.61 -6.37
C LEU A 4 -0.53 -10.41 -7.67
N LEU A 5 -1.84 -10.68 -7.65
CA LEU A 5 -2.72 -10.42 -8.77
C LEU A 5 -3.33 -9.03 -8.63
N LEU A 6 -2.99 -8.14 -9.58
CA LEU A 6 -3.56 -6.80 -9.68
C LEU A 6 -4.30 -6.65 -11.00
N THR A 7 -5.38 -5.88 -10.99
CA THR A 7 -6.02 -5.48 -12.25
C THR A 7 -5.10 -4.50 -13.00
N PRO A 8 -5.07 -4.50 -14.35
CA PRO A 8 -4.29 -3.53 -15.11
C PRO A 8 -4.55 -2.09 -14.64
N SER A 9 -3.51 -1.24 -14.65
CA SER A 9 -3.65 0.13 -14.17
C SER A 9 -4.67 0.89 -15.02
N GLY A 10 -5.57 1.61 -14.37
CA GLY A 10 -6.67 2.34 -15.04
C GLY A 10 -7.94 1.52 -15.27
N GLU A 11 -7.91 0.20 -15.09
CA GLU A 11 -9.10 -0.65 -15.17
C GLU A 11 -9.79 -0.80 -13.80
N ASN A 12 -11.09 -1.08 -13.84
CA ASN A 12 -11.87 -1.35 -12.63
C ASN A 12 -11.82 -2.84 -12.28
N ASP A 13 -11.73 -3.15 -10.98
CA ASP A 13 -11.89 -4.53 -10.52
C ASP A 13 -13.23 -5.11 -10.98
N LEU A 14 -13.19 -6.38 -11.39
CA LEU A 14 -14.40 -7.10 -11.74
C LEU A 14 -15.32 -7.24 -10.53
N ARG A 15 -16.63 -7.30 -10.79
CA ARG A 15 -17.56 -7.82 -9.79
C ARG A 15 -17.32 -9.31 -9.63
N CYS A 16 -17.23 -9.79 -8.39
CA CYS A 16 -17.16 -11.23 -8.17
C CYS A 16 -18.49 -11.86 -8.63
N GLY A 17 -18.44 -12.93 -9.43
CA GLY A 17 -19.65 -13.57 -9.97
C GLY A 17 -20.60 -14.12 -8.90
N SER A 18 -20.07 -14.50 -7.74
CA SER A 18 -20.82 -14.79 -6.51
C SER A 18 -19.89 -14.69 -5.29
N PRO A 19 -20.32 -14.10 -4.15
CA PRO A 19 -19.55 -14.15 -2.90
C PRO A 19 -19.22 -15.57 -2.44
N ALA A 20 -20.13 -16.53 -2.67
CA ALA A 20 -19.93 -17.95 -2.32
C ALA A 20 -18.88 -18.65 -3.21
N ALA A 21 -18.54 -18.07 -4.36
CA ALA A 21 -17.49 -18.58 -5.24
C ALA A 21 -16.12 -17.96 -4.94
N CYS A 22 -16.04 -16.99 -4.04
CA CYS A 22 -14.79 -16.36 -3.63
C CYS A 22 -14.27 -17.03 -2.33
N ASP A 23 -13.73 -18.23 -2.46
CA ASP A 23 -13.13 -19.00 -1.36
C ASP A 23 -11.75 -18.47 -0.95
N GLN A 24 -11.69 -17.19 -0.59
CA GLN A 24 -10.45 -16.55 -0.19
C GLN A 24 -10.32 -16.53 1.34
N PRO A 25 -9.13 -16.82 1.91
CA PRO A 25 -8.93 -17.02 3.35
C PRO A 25 -8.95 -15.71 4.17
N ALA A 26 -9.66 -14.67 3.73
CA ALA A 26 -9.66 -13.34 4.34
C ALA A 26 -10.05 -13.35 5.83
N ARG A 27 -10.97 -14.25 6.23
CA ARG A 27 -11.40 -14.36 7.63
C ARG A 27 -10.26 -14.86 8.54
N ASP A 28 -9.54 -15.89 8.11
CA ASP A 28 -8.41 -16.46 8.85
C ASP A 28 -7.29 -15.44 8.98
N ASP A 29 -6.96 -14.75 7.89
CA ASP A 29 -5.92 -13.72 7.87
C ASP A 29 -6.27 -12.56 8.82
N LEU A 30 -7.53 -12.14 8.87
CA LEU A 30 -7.98 -11.11 9.83
C LEU A 30 -7.85 -11.56 11.30
N ILE A 31 -8.06 -12.85 11.60
CA ILE A 31 -7.85 -13.40 12.94
C ILE A 31 -6.36 -13.33 13.32
N LEU A 32 -5.48 -13.78 12.42
CA LEU A 32 -4.03 -13.73 12.63
C LEU A 32 -3.54 -12.29 12.82
N LEU A 33 -4.03 -11.34 12.02
CA LEU A 33 -3.67 -9.94 12.12
C LEU A 33 -4.09 -9.34 13.48
N ARG A 34 -5.28 -9.69 13.99
CA ARG A 34 -5.73 -9.28 15.34
C ARG A 34 -4.89 -9.89 16.44
N GLN A 35 -4.46 -11.15 16.30
CA GLN A 35 -3.54 -11.79 17.24
C GLN A 35 -2.20 -11.03 17.30
N ALA A 36 -1.60 -10.75 16.13
CA ALA A 36 -0.36 -9.97 16.07
C ALA A 36 -0.50 -8.60 16.74
N ALA A 37 -1.60 -7.88 16.46
CA ALA A 37 -1.85 -6.56 17.03
C ALA A 37 -2.09 -6.55 18.55
N THR A 38 -2.47 -7.69 19.14
CA THR A 38 -2.64 -7.85 20.59
C THR A 38 -1.38 -8.40 21.28
N GLY A 39 -0.26 -8.50 20.56
CA GLY A 39 1.00 -8.99 21.08
C GLY A 39 1.09 -10.51 21.20
N THR A 40 0.16 -11.25 20.58
CA THR A 40 0.23 -12.72 20.46
C THR A 40 0.82 -13.06 19.09
N PRO A 41 2.10 -13.47 18.99
CA PRO A 41 2.75 -13.71 17.70
C PRO A 41 2.09 -14.89 16.97
N PRO A 42 1.53 -14.71 15.76
CA PRO A 42 0.94 -15.81 15.02
C PRO A 42 1.99 -16.84 14.59
N VAL A 43 1.58 -18.12 14.48
CA VAL A 43 2.45 -19.23 14.04
C VAL A 43 2.34 -19.55 12.54
N ARG A 44 1.44 -18.86 11.82
CA ARG A 44 1.24 -18.97 10.37
C ARG A 44 1.79 -17.72 9.70
N LEU A 45 2.12 -17.83 8.40
CA LEU A 45 2.62 -16.71 7.59
C LEU A 45 3.92 -16.10 8.11
N LEU A 46 4.78 -16.93 8.69
CA LEU A 46 6.08 -16.52 9.22
C LEU A 46 7.01 -16.04 8.10
N ALA A 47 7.80 -15.02 8.40
CA ALA A 47 8.91 -14.61 7.56
C ALA A 47 10.06 -15.64 7.63
N PRO A 48 10.99 -15.63 6.65
CA PRO A 48 12.19 -16.44 6.72
C PRO A 48 13.03 -16.15 7.98
N GLY A 49 13.59 -17.21 8.59
CA GLY A 49 14.47 -17.08 9.75
C GLY A 49 15.85 -16.52 9.39
N GLU A 50 16.36 -16.83 8.20
CA GLU A 50 17.64 -16.31 7.70
C GLU A 50 17.53 -14.79 7.45
N PRO A 51 18.46 -13.97 8.00
CA PRO A 51 18.39 -12.51 7.90
C PRO A 51 18.23 -11.93 6.49
N ASP A 52 19.02 -12.36 5.51
CA ASP A 52 19.03 -11.75 4.18
C ASP A 52 17.77 -12.13 3.38
N ALA A 53 17.30 -13.37 3.53
CA ALA A 53 16.01 -13.83 3.03
C ALA A 53 14.85 -13.06 3.68
N ARG A 54 14.95 -12.71 4.96
CA ARG A 54 13.94 -11.88 5.64
C ARG A 54 13.95 -10.45 5.12
N ILE A 55 15.11 -9.87 4.80
CA ILE A 55 15.19 -8.53 4.20
C ILE A 55 14.47 -8.51 2.84
N ARG A 56 14.77 -9.47 1.96
CA ARG A 56 14.05 -9.63 0.67
C ARG A 56 12.56 -9.86 0.87
N TYR A 57 12.18 -10.67 1.85
CA TYR A 57 10.78 -10.89 2.21
C TYR A 57 10.08 -9.61 2.64
N ARG A 58 10.67 -8.84 3.57
CA ARG A 58 10.14 -7.56 4.04
C ARG A 58 10.00 -6.60 2.86
N TRP A 59 11.01 -6.54 1.99
CA TRP A 59 10.99 -5.71 0.79
C TRP A 59 9.81 -6.05 -0.11
N ALA A 60 9.67 -7.30 -0.54
CA ALA A 60 8.62 -7.69 -1.48
C ALA A 60 7.20 -7.64 -0.87
N VAL A 61 7.00 -8.14 0.36
CA VAL A 61 5.68 -8.09 1.03
C VAL A 61 5.28 -6.64 1.35
N GLY A 62 6.23 -5.81 1.79
CA GLY A 62 5.97 -4.40 2.07
C GLY A 62 5.54 -3.63 0.82
N HIS A 63 6.18 -3.89 -0.33
CA HIS A 63 5.78 -3.29 -1.61
C HIS A 63 4.43 -3.82 -2.10
N HIS A 64 4.13 -5.12 -1.97
CA HIS A 64 2.79 -5.63 -2.29
C HIS A 64 1.69 -4.94 -1.48
N ALA A 65 1.92 -4.73 -0.18
CA ALA A 65 0.99 -3.98 0.66
C ALA A 65 0.89 -2.52 0.21
N ALA A 66 2.01 -1.89 -0.17
CA ALA A 66 2.04 -0.51 -0.67
C ALA A 66 1.23 -0.36 -1.97
N PHE A 67 1.28 -1.33 -2.88
CA PHE A 67 0.47 -1.32 -4.11
C PHE A 67 -1.03 -1.29 -3.77
N GLY A 68 -1.45 -2.08 -2.78
CA GLY A 68 -2.81 -2.04 -2.25
C GLY A 68 -3.18 -0.68 -1.66
N VAL A 69 -2.27 -0.08 -0.87
CA VAL A 69 -2.45 1.25 -0.27
C VAL A 69 -2.60 2.33 -1.34
N TRP A 70 -1.75 2.35 -2.37
CA TRP A 70 -1.84 3.36 -3.43
C TRP A 70 -3.13 3.25 -4.23
N ARG A 71 -3.59 2.03 -4.54
CA ARG A 71 -4.87 1.82 -5.21
C ARG A 71 -6.04 2.35 -4.39
N LEU A 72 -6.09 2.04 -3.09
CA LEU A 72 -7.13 2.55 -2.19
C LEU A 72 -7.04 4.07 -2.02
N LEU A 73 -5.83 4.60 -1.90
CA LEU A 73 -5.59 6.03 -1.78
C LEU A 73 -6.05 6.78 -3.04
N ALA A 74 -5.70 6.28 -4.23
CA ALA A 74 -6.16 6.83 -5.50
C ALA A 74 -7.70 6.80 -5.60
N ALA A 75 -8.35 5.70 -5.19
CA ALA A 75 -9.81 5.63 -5.15
C ALA A 75 -10.42 6.69 -4.22
N ARG A 76 -9.86 6.87 -3.02
CA ARG A 76 -10.34 7.87 -2.05
C ARG A 76 -10.10 9.30 -2.50
N LEU A 77 -8.91 9.61 -3.01
CA LEU A 77 -8.59 10.93 -3.53
C LEU A 77 -9.51 11.29 -4.71
N ARG A 78 -9.81 10.34 -5.59
CA ARG A 78 -10.78 10.55 -6.67
C ARG A 78 -12.17 10.86 -6.14
N THR A 79 -12.68 10.06 -5.19
CA THR A 79 -13.98 10.33 -4.56
C THR A 79 -14.02 11.71 -3.90
N ILE A 80 -12.95 12.11 -3.21
CA ILE A 80 -12.88 13.43 -2.58
C ILE A 80 -12.91 14.53 -3.65
N ALA A 81 -12.06 14.43 -4.66
CA ALA A 81 -11.97 15.43 -5.73
C ALA A 81 -13.28 15.59 -6.52
N ASP A 82 -14.00 14.49 -6.75
CA ASP A 82 -15.23 14.48 -7.56
C ASP A 82 -16.50 14.81 -6.73
N THR A 83 -16.41 14.97 -5.41
CA THR A 83 -17.55 15.24 -4.53
C THR A 83 -17.48 16.67 -4.00
N ALA A 84 -18.51 17.50 -4.26
CA ALA A 84 -18.53 18.89 -3.82
C ALA A 84 -18.47 19.10 -2.29
N SER A 85 -18.95 18.12 -1.52
CA SER A 85 -18.88 18.13 -0.05
C SER A 85 -18.51 16.73 0.45
N PRO A 86 -17.21 16.37 0.42
CA PRO A 86 -16.77 15.03 0.77
C PRO A 86 -17.00 14.77 2.26
N ALA A 87 -17.41 13.54 2.60
CA ALA A 87 -17.58 13.15 3.99
C ALA A 87 -16.24 13.21 4.74
N GLY A 88 -16.26 13.70 5.98
CA GLY A 88 -15.05 13.77 6.81
C GLY A 88 -14.36 12.41 7.00
N SER A 89 -15.11 11.31 6.99
CA SER A 89 -14.56 9.95 7.05
C SER A 89 -13.67 9.64 5.85
N ALA A 90 -14.00 10.10 4.64
CA ALA A 90 -13.16 9.90 3.45
C ALA A 90 -11.82 10.64 3.57
N ILE A 91 -11.84 11.85 4.16
CA ILE A 91 -10.63 12.64 4.44
C ILE A 91 -9.73 11.92 5.44
N THR A 92 -10.31 11.46 6.55
CA THR A 92 -9.58 10.70 7.58
C THR A 92 -9.04 9.38 7.03
N GLU A 93 -9.80 8.66 6.20
CA GLU A 93 -9.35 7.42 5.55
C GLU A 93 -8.13 7.67 4.63
N ALA A 94 -8.17 8.72 3.80
CA ALA A 94 -7.05 9.08 2.93
C ALA A 94 -5.78 9.47 3.72
N ALA A 95 -5.94 10.22 4.81
CA ALA A 95 -4.82 10.55 5.69
C ALA A 95 -4.22 9.29 6.36
N ARG A 96 -5.07 8.37 6.83
CA ARG A 96 -4.62 7.10 7.42
C ARG A 96 -3.92 6.18 6.43
N LEU A 97 -4.30 6.20 5.15
CA LEU A 97 -3.58 5.45 4.11
C LEU A 97 -2.12 5.93 3.96
N TYR A 98 -1.85 7.24 4.10
CA TYR A 98 -0.47 7.75 4.19
C TYR A 98 0.26 7.33 5.46
N ASP A 99 -0.43 7.26 6.60
CA ASP A 99 0.14 6.76 7.85
C ASP A 99 0.51 5.26 7.71
N VAL A 100 -0.35 4.43 7.11
CA VAL A 100 -0.05 3.03 6.78
C VAL A 100 1.14 2.94 5.83
N TYR A 101 1.18 3.76 4.79
CA TYR A 101 2.31 3.75 3.85
C TYR A 101 3.63 4.14 4.55
N SER A 102 3.56 5.01 5.55
CA SER A 102 4.71 5.35 6.40
C SER A 102 5.19 4.16 7.23
N VAL A 103 4.27 3.35 7.79
CA VAL A 103 4.62 2.08 8.45
C VAL A 103 5.35 1.14 7.48
N LEU A 104 4.87 1.03 6.24
CA LEU A 104 5.47 0.16 5.24
C LEU A 104 6.89 0.60 4.86
N PHE A 105 7.18 1.90 4.81
CA PHE A 105 8.55 2.40 4.63
C PHE A 105 9.48 1.96 5.77
N LEU A 106 9.03 2.05 7.02
CA LEU A 106 9.82 1.62 8.17
C LEU A 106 10.07 0.12 8.14
N TYR A 107 9.03 -0.65 7.80
CA TYR A 107 9.10 -2.09 7.67
C TYR A 107 10.11 -2.54 6.61
N THR A 108 10.07 -1.96 5.41
CA THR A 108 10.98 -2.32 4.30
C THR A 108 12.42 -1.83 4.49
N SER A 109 12.64 -0.82 5.34
CA SER A 109 13.96 -0.22 5.62
C SER A 109 14.59 -0.65 6.95
N SER A 110 14.12 -1.77 7.47
CA SER A 110 14.51 -2.30 8.77
C SER A 110 15.91 -2.91 8.84
N CYS A 111 16.62 -3.00 7.72
CA CYS A 111 18.01 -3.46 7.64
C CYS A 111 19.02 -2.31 7.70
N SER A 112 20.30 -2.65 7.87
CA SER A 112 21.40 -1.69 7.76
C SER A 112 21.69 -1.35 6.30
N PRO A 113 22.35 -0.22 6.01
CA PRO A 113 22.73 0.16 4.64
C PRO A 113 23.60 -0.91 3.96
N GLU A 114 24.54 -1.53 4.68
CA GLU A 114 25.43 -2.57 4.15
C GLU A 114 24.66 -3.82 3.75
N ARG A 115 23.68 -4.23 4.57
CA ARG A 115 22.83 -5.38 4.23
C ARG A 115 21.86 -5.06 3.09
N TYR A 116 21.34 -3.84 3.03
CA TYR A 116 20.52 -3.40 1.90
C TYR A 116 21.30 -3.45 0.59
N ASP A 117 22.54 -2.94 0.60
CA ASP A 117 23.45 -2.95 -0.55
C ASP A 117 23.73 -4.39 -1.02
N ALA A 118 24.11 -5.27 -0.10
CA ALA A 118 24.46 -6.66 -0.39
C ALA A 118 23.26 -7.58 -0.75
N THR A 119 22.02 -7.11 -0.56
CA THR A 119 20.81 -7.93 -0.82
C THR A 119 19.91 -7.26 -1.85
N VAL A 120 18.96 -6.44 -1.40
CA VAL A 120 17.91 -5.85 -2.21
C VAL A 120 18.48 -4.96 -3.31
N ARG A 121 19.48 -4.13 -3.01
CA ARG A 121 20.08 -3.25 -4.03
C ARG A 121 20.82 -4.06 -5.09
N ALA A 122 21.58 -5.07 -4.69
CA ALA A 122 22.22 -6.00 -5.62
C ALA A 122 21.20 -6.71 -6.51
N ASP A 123 20.08 -7.18 -5.95
CA ASP A 123 19.00 -7.81 -6.72
C ASP A 123 18.36 -6.81 -7.71
N MET A 124 18.15 -5.55 -7.31
CA MET A 124 17.64 -4.49 -8.18
C MET A 124 18.59 -4.18 -9.34
N ILE A 125 19.89 -4.02 -9.07
CA ILE A 125 20.92 -3.77 -10.11
C ILE A 125 21.01 -4.95 -11.08
N ALA A 126 20.91 -6.19 -10.57
CA ALA A 126 20.92 -7.38 -11.41
C ALA A 126 19.67 -7.49 -12.31
N CYS A 127 18.54 -6.93 -11.88
CA CYS A 127 17.34 -6.81 -12.69
C CYS A 127 17.48 -5.73 -13.76
N ASP A 128 17.87 -4.50 -13.36
CA ASP A 128 18.20 -3.41 -14.27
C ASP A 128 19.10 -2.36 -13.56
N PRO A 129 20.21 -1.91 -14.17
CA PRO A 129 21.09 -0.89 -13.56
C PRO A 129 20.39 0.43 -13.23
N ALA A 130 19.32 0.78 -13.93
CA ALA A 130 18.52 1.99 -13.72
C ALA A 130 17.27 1.77 -12.84
N PHE A 131 17.13 0.59 -12.21
CA PHE A 131 15.92 0.19 -11.49
C PHE A 131 15.41 1.27 -10.53
N SER A 132 14.15 1.68 -10.71
CA SER A 132 13.58 2.80 -9.98
C SER A 132 12.18 2.52 -9.45
N GLY A 133 11.89 3.03 -8.24
CA GLY A 133 10.54 3.06 -7.68
C GLY A 133 9.54 3.86 -8.54
N THR A 134 10.03 4.76 -9.40
CA THR A 134 9.20 5.54 -10.33
C THR A 134 8.56 4.70 -11.43
N TRP A 135 9.03 3.46 -11.65
CA TRP A 135 8.47 2.54 -12.63
C TRP A 135 7.14 1.91 -12.19
N SER A 136 6.73 2.09 -10.92
CA SER A 136 5.46 1.56 -10.44
C SER A 136 4.25 2.25 -11.08
N ARG A 137 3.41 1.45 -11.74
CA ARG A 137 2.14 1.90 -12.33
C ARG A 137 1.07 2.26 -11.31
N ASP A 138 1.14 1.67 -10.10
CA ASP A 138 0.09 1.80 -9.09
C ASP A 138 0.21 3.13 -8.31
N HIS A 139 1.40 3.77 -8.31
CA HIS A 139 1.61 5.08 -7.71
C HIS A 139 1.31 6.24 -8.68
N GLU A 140 1.35 6.02 -9.99
CA GLU A 140 1.31 7.06 -11.04
C GLU A 140 0.14 8.04 -10.88
N ALA A 141 -1.05 7.54 -10.52
CA ALA A 141 -2.25 8.37 -10.40
C ALA A 141 -2.28 9.26 -9.15
N VAL A 142 -1.54 8.90 -8.08
CA VAL A 142 -1.66 9.54 -6.76
C VAL A 142 -1.28 11.03 -6.80
N PRO A 143 -0.15 11.46 -7.39
CA PRO A 143 0.21 12.88 -7.46
C PRO A 143 -0.81 13.73 -8.23
N ALA A 144 -1.30 13.24 -9.37
CA ALA A 144 -2.30 13.95 -10.17
C ALA A 144 -3.64 14.09 -9.42
N LEU A 145 -4.04 13.06 -8.67
CA LEU A 145 -5.26 13.10 -7.85
C LEU A 145 -5.12 14.02 -6.64
N MET A 146 -3.94 14.11 -6.03
CA MET A 146 -3.64 15.09 -4.99
C MET A 146 -3.80 16.52 -5.54
N HIS A 147 -3.29 16.80 -6.74
CA HIS A 147 -3.45 18.11 -7.39
C HIS A 147 -4.92 18.44 -7.65
N ARG A 148 -5.67 17.50 -8.25
CA ARG A 148 -7.11 17.68 -8.52
C ARG A 148 -7.93 17.93 -7.25
N MET A 149 -7.61 17.22 -6.17
CA MET A 149 -8.24 17.44 -4.86
C MET A 149 -7.97 18.86 -4.35
N ASP A 150 -6.74 19.35 -4.52
CA ASP A 150 -6.33 20.70 -4.10
C ASP A 150 -7.00 21.81 -4.92
N GLU A 151 -7.27 21.57 -6.20
CA GLU A 151 -8.03 22.51 -7.06
C GLU A 151 -9.52 22.52 -6.70
N ALA A 152 -10.07 21.38 -6.30
CA ALA A 152 -11.49 21.22 -6.02
C ALA A 152 -11.92 21.75 -4.63
N HIS A 153 -11.01 21.82 -3.67
CA HIS A 153 -11.35 22.06 -2.25
C HIS A 153 -10.45 23.09 -1.59
N ASP A 154 -10.96 23.76 -0.56
CA ASP A 154 -10.17 24.70 0.23
C ASP A 154 -9.07 23.99 1.04
N ALA A 155 -8.04 24.77 1.40
CA ALA A 155 -6.89 24.25 2.14
C ALA A 155 -7.23 23.74 3.55
N GLY A 156 -8.34 24.17 4.14
CA GLY A 156 -8.80 23.72 5.46
C GLY A 156 -9.31 22.28 5.41
N LEU A 157 -10.09 21.95 4.39
CA LEU A 157 -10.64 20.61 4.16
C LEU A 157 -9.55 19.57 3.90
N THR A 158 -8.57 19.91 3.06
CA THR A 158 -7.50 18.97 2.63
C THR A 158 -6.28 18.94 3.57
N ARG A 159 -6.26 19.78 4.62
CA ARG A 159 -5.12 19.96 5.53
C ARG A 159 -4.62 18.67 6.16
N GLU A 160 -5.54 17.78 6.57
CA GLU A 160 -5.19 16.52 7.23
C GLU A 160 -4.41 15.59 6.28
N ILE A 161 -4.91 15.43 5.06
CA ILE A 161 -4.28 14.60 4.02
C ILE A 161 -2.90 15.17 3.67
N LYS A 162 -2.79 16.48 3.44
CA LYS A 162 -1.51 17.15 3.14
C LYS A 162 -0.49 16.97 4.26
N ARG A 163 -0.93 17.04 5.52
CA ARG A 163 -0.05 16.81 6.68
C ARG A 163 0.46 15.37 6.70
N ALA A 164 -0.40 14.39 6.48
CA ALA A 164 -0.02 12.98 6.44
C ALA A 164 0.91 12.69 5.25
N ALA A 165 0.59 13.19 4.05
CA ALA A 165 1.41 13.08 2.85
C ALA A 165 2.81 13.70 3.04
N ARG A 166 2.89 14.88 3.67
CA ARG A 166 4.17 15.53 3.98
C ARG A 166 5.01 14.70 4.96
N LEU A 167 4.39 14.16 6.02
CA LEU A 167 5.10 13.30 6.97
C LEU A 167 5.59 12.02 6.28
N ASN A 168 4.75 11.40 5.46
CA ASN A 168 5.12 10.23 4.67
C ASN A 168 6.33 10.52 3.75
N GLY A 169 6.31 11.66 3.03
CA GLY A 169 7.44 12.08 2.20
C GLY A 169 8.72 12.33 3.00
N GLN A 170 8.62 12.91 4.20
CA GLN A 170 9.78 13.09 5.09
C GLN A 170 10.37 11.76 5.57
N ILE A 171 9.51 10.80 5.93
CA ILE A 171 9.93 9.44 6.32
C ILE A 171 10.58 8.74 5.13
N HIS A 172 9.98 8.81 3.93
CA HIS A 172 10.57 8.26 2.70
C HIS A 172 11.98 8.80 2.45
N MET A 173 12.18 10.12 2.56
CA MET A 173 13.50 10.73 2.37
C MET A 173 14.51 10.34 3.45
N ALA A 174 14.07 10.20 4.70
CA ALA A 174 14.95 9.72 5.77
C ALA A 174 15.36 8.25 5.55
N VAL A 175 14.43 7.41 5.08
CA VAL A 175 14.70 6.02 4.68
C VAL A 175 15.67 5.95 3.50
N ALA A 176 15.45 6.75 2.46
CA ALA A 176 16.34 6.80 1.30
C ALA A 176 17.75 7.23 1.71
N LYS A 177 17.87 8.28 2.55
CA LYS A 177 19.16 8.75 3.07
C LYS A 177 19.85 7.71 3.95
N LYS A 178 19.08 6.91 4.70
CA LYS A 178 19.63 5.79 5.48
C LYS A 178 20.22 4.74 4.55
N LEU A 179 19.40 4.19 3.65
CA LEU A 179 19.77 3.02 2.84
C LEU A 179 20.73 3.35 1.68
N VAL A 180 20.73 4.60 1.21
CA VAL A 180 21.58 5.09 0.14
C VAL A 180 22.17 6.45 0.57
N PRO A 181 23.19 6.46 1.47
CA PRO A 181 23.72 7.70 2.04
C PRO A 181 24.25 8.70 1.02
N GLU A 182 24.82 8.21 -0.08
CA GLU A 182 25.30 9.03 -1.20
C GLU A 182 24.15 9.71 -1.98
N GLY A 183 22.91 9.30 -1.74
CA GLY A 183 21.71 9.95 -2.26
C GLY A 183 21.44 9.77 -3.76
N VAL A 184 22.31 9.10 -4.49
CA VAL A 184 22.15 8.89 -5.94
C VAL A 184 21.27 7.67 -6.19
N SER A 185 20.10 7.88 -6.79
CA SER A 185 19.27 6.76 -7.24
C SER A 185 19.94 6.00 -8.38
N LEU A 186 19.61 4.73 -8.57
CA LEU A 186 20.13 3.92 -9.69
C LEU A 186 19.87 4.60 -11.04
N LEU A 187 18.66 5.11 -11.25
CA LEU A 187 18.31 5.92 -12.43
C LEU A 187 19.22 7.15 -12.65
N GLN A 188 19.59 7.85 -11.57
CA GLN A 188 20.49 9.00 -11.65
C GLN A 188 21.94 8.58 -11.88
N GLN A 189 22.38 7.44 -11.33
CA GLN A 189 23.71 6.87 -11.58
C GLN A 189 23.92 6.54 -13.06
N GLU A 190 22.87 6.05 -13.72
CA GLU A 190 22.87 5.76 -15.16
C GLU A 190 22.67 7.02 -16.04
N GLY A 191 22.67 8.22 -15.45
CA GLY A 191 22.65 9.49 -16.19
C GLY A 191 21.30 9.87 -16.82
N GLY A 192 20.21 9.15 -16.50
CA GLY A 192 18.88 9.42 -17.02
C GLY A 192 18.12 10.49 -16.22
N PRO A 193 17.44 11.45 -16.86
CA PRO A 193 16.48 12.30 -16.14
C PRO A 193 15.27 11.47 -15.68
N PRO A 194 14.58 11.89 -14.60
CA PRO A 194 13.27 11.33 -14.28
C PRO A 194 12.34 11.47 -15.47
N HIS A 195 11.79 10.36 -15.96
CA HIS A 195 10.87 10.32 -17.08
C HIS A 195 9.66 9.47 -16.73
N ARG A 196 8.59 9.61 -17.51
CA ARG A 196 7.44 8.71 -17.40
C ARG A 196 7.91 7.31 -17.82
N PRO A 197 7.73 6.28 -16.98
CA PRO A 197 8.24 4.96 -17.31
C PRO A 197 7.64 4.44 -18.62
N ALA A 198 8.48 3.87 -19.47
CA ALA A 198 8.06 3.10 -20.62
C ALA A 198 7.31 1.84 -20.15
N SER A 199 6.49 1.25 -21.04
CA SER A 199 5.76 0.03 -20.69
C SER A 199 6.71 -1.11 -20.26
N ALA A 200 7.86 -1.24 -20.92
CA ALA A 200 8.84 -2.28 -20.59
C ALA A 200 9.40 -2.13 -19.16
N GLU A 201 9.69 -0.90 -18.71
CA GLU A 201 10.16 -0.64 -17.34
C GLU A 201 9.10 -1.00 -16.30
N GLY A 202 7.84 -0.70 -16.58
CA GLY A 202 6.73 -1.13 -15.73
C GLY A 202 6.59 -2.65 -15.67
N ASP A 203 6.84 -3.36 -16.78
CA ASP A 203 6.77 -4.83 -16.84
C ASP A 203 7.92 -5.47 -16.05
N LEU A 204 9.14 -4.92 -16.15
CA LEU A 204 10.27 -5.31 -15.32
C LEU A 204 10.00 -5.07 -13.83
N TYR A 205 9.39 -3.93 -13.50
CA TYR A 205 9.01 -3.61 -12.13
C TYR A 205 7.98 -4.61 -11.58
N ASP A 206 6.97 -4.96 -12.37
CA ASP A 206 5.99 -5.98 -12.00
C ASP A 206 6.64 -7.35 -11.85
N GLU A 207 7.55 -7.74 -12.75
CA GLU A 207 8.28 -9.01 -12.68
C GLU A 207 9.14 -9.11 -11.42
N PHE A 208 9.94 -8.07 -11.13
CA PHE A 208 10.80 -8.00 -9.94
C PHE A 208 9.99 -8.19 -8.66
N PHE A 209 8.81 -7.56 -8.58
CA PHE A 209 7.92 -7.71 -7.44
C PHE A 209 6.93 -8.87 -7.57
N HIS A 210 7.05 -9.77 -8.53
CA HIS A 210 6.12 -10.90 -8.71
C HIS A 210 4.63 -10.46 -8.78
N VAL A 211 4.36 -9.37 -9.48
CA VAL A 211 3.02 -8.87 -9.78
C VAL A 211 2.58 -9.44 -11.13
N ARG A 212 1.37 -10.00 -11.17
CA ARG A 212 0.72 -10.40 -12.41
C ARG A 212 -0.50 -9.53 -12.64
N ARG A 213 -0.52 -8.83 -13.78
CA ARG A 213 -1.66 -8.00 -14.15
C ARG A 213 -2.74 -8.82 -14.86
N THR A 214 -3.86 -9.02 -14.18
CA THR A 214 -5.01 -9.79 -14.68
C THR A 214 -6.30 -9.30 -14.04
N ALA A 215 -7.41 -9.50 -14.74
CA ALA A 215 -8.72 -9.09 -14.26
C ALA A 215 -9.02 -9.76 -12.91
N THR A 216 -9.08 -8.96 -11.85
CA THR A 216 -9.22 -9.43 -10.46
C THR A 216 -10.50 -8.85 -9.89
N CYS A 217 -11.26 -9.66 -9.15
CA CYS A 217 -12.45 -9.16 -8.48
C CYS A 217 -12.11 -8.52 -7.12
N ARG A 218 -12.95 -7.59 -6.65
CA ARG A 218 -12.69 -6.84 -5.40
C ARG A 218 -12.43 -7.72 -4.16
N CYS A 219 -13.14 -8.84 -4.03
CA CYS A 219 -12.96 -9.74 -2.88
C CYS A 219 -11.60 -10.46 -2.95
N ALA A 220 -11.14 -10.84 -4.16
CA ALA A 220 -9.79 -11.40 -4.37
C ALA A 220 -8.68 -10.37 -4.15
N PHE A 221 -8.86 -9.13 -4.63
CA PHE A 221 -7.92 -8.04 -4.32
C PHE A 221 -7.82 -7.83 -2.80
N SER A 222 -8.96 -7.67 -2.12
CA SER A 222 -9.00 -7.39 -0.68
C SER A 222 -8.37 -8.50 0.14
N ALA A 223 -8.65 -9.76 -0.21
CA ALA A 223 -8.05 -10.91 0.47
C ALA A 223 -6.53 -10.97 0.30
N GLN A 224 -6.02 -10.72 -0.91
CA GLN A 224 -4.57 -10.69 -1.14
C GLN A 224 -3.88 -9.59 -0.33
N ILE A 225 -4.42 -8.37 -0.34
CA ILE A 225 -3.83 -7.27 0.44
C ILE A 225 -3.93 -7.56 1.94
N LEU A 226 -5.06 -8.08 2.42
CA LEU A 226 -5.22 -8.48 3.81
C LEU A 226 -4.19 -9.54 4.23
N ARG A 227 -3.91 -10.52 3.38
CA ARG A 227 -2.85 -11.51 3.60
C ARG A 227 -1.47 -10.85 3.74
N ARG A 228 -1.16 -9.85 2.90
CA ARG A 228 0.11 -9.11 2.99
C ARG A 228 0.20 -8.28 4.26
N LEU A 229 -0.88 -7.60 4.67
CA LEU A 229 -0.92 -6.88 5.94
C LEU A 229 -0.73 -7.83 7.13
N THR A 230 -1.28 -9.03 7.04
CA THR A 230 -1.14 -10.07 8.06
C THR A 230 0.30 -10.57 8.14
N GLN A 231 0.94 -10.80 6.99
CA GLN A 231 2.37 -11.13 6.91
C GLN A 231 3.25 -10.06 7.54
N VAL A 232 3.01 -8.77 7.23
CA VAL A 232 3.70 -7.64 7.85
C VAL A 232 3.51 -7.63 9.36
N ALA A 233 2.27 -7.73 9.84
CA ALA A 233 1.96 -7.69 11.26
C ALA A 233 2.57 -8.88 12.03
N THR A 234 2.48 -10.09 11.48
CA THR A 234 3.11 -11.29 12.05
C THR A 234 4.62 -11.11 12.17
N ASP A 235 5.28 -10.70 11.10
CA ASP A 235 6.73 -10.49 11.10
C ASP A 235 7.15 -9.38 12.10
N MET A 236 6.39 -8.28 12.18
CA MET A 236 6.60 -7.23 13.18
C MET A 236 6.44 -7.74 14.61
N ALA A 237 5.49 -8.64 14.88
CA ALA A 237 5.28 -9.22 16.21
C ALA A 237 6.46 -10.11 16.65
N HIS A 238 7.14 -10.77 15.71
CA HIS A 238 8.30 -11.62 15.99
C HIS A 238 9.65 -10.88 15.98
N HIS A 239 9.79 -9.86 15.14
CA HIS A 239 11.08 -9.25 14.82
C HIS A 239 11.14 -7.73 14.99
N GLY A 240 10.04 -7.11 15.43
CA GLY A 240 9.92 -5.65 15.54
C GLY A 240 9.79 -4.95 14.18
N LEU A 241 9.44 -3.66 14.22
CA LEU A 241 9.23 -2.85 13.01
C LEU A 241 10.56 -2.50 12.32
N HIS A 242 11.58 -2.13 13.09
CA HIS A 242 12.95 -1.88 12.63
C HIS A 242 13.92 -2.14 13.79
N SER A 243 15.22 -2.26 13.50
CA SER A 243 16.24 -2.35 14.54
C SER A 243 16.28 -1.04 15.36
N SER A 244 16.35 -1.14 16.68
CA SER A 244 16.53 0.01 17.59
C SER A 244 17.87 0.71 17.39
N ASP A 245 18.85 -0.02 16.87
CA ASP A 245 20.25 0.40 16.84
C ASP A 245 20.58 1.28 15.62
N ASP A 246 19.59 1.52 14.75
CA ASP A 246 19.80 2.17 13.46
C ASP A 246 18.66 3.18 13.14
N PRO A 247 18.65 4.33 13.85
CA PRO A 247 17.58 5.32 13.77
C PRO A 247 17.58 6.06 12.43
N LEU A 248 16.39 6.50 12.00
CA LEU A 248 16.26 7.29 10.77
C LEU A 248 16.95 8.66 10.88
N PRO A 249 17.85 9.02 9.94
CA PRO A 249 18.59 10.28 9.99
C PRO A 249 17.73 11.48 9.58
N GLY A 250 18.08 12.66 10.10
CA GLY A 250 17.71 13.95 9.50
C GLY A 250 16.25 14.40 9.67
N LEU A 251 15.47 13.78 10.56
CA LEU A 251 14.10 14.22 10.84
C LEU A 251 14.09 15.40 11.83
N GLY A 252 13.44 16.51 11.45
CA GLY A 252 13.19 17.63 12.37
C GLY A 252 12.24 17.23 13.52
N VAL A 253 12.26 17.96 14.63
CA VAL A 253 11.52 17.63 15.88
C VAL A 253 10.06 17.24 15.66
N LYS A 254 9.32 18.01 14.84
CA LYS A 254 7.91 17.73 14.52
C LYS A 254 7.74 16.41 13.76
N ALA A 255 8.62 16.14 12.80
CA ALA A 255 8.62 14.91 12.02
C ALA A 255 8.99 13.71 12.89
N ALA A 256 9.95 13.86 13.80
CA ALA A 256 10.33 12.83 14.77
C ALA A 256 9.18 12.47 15.73
N SER A 257 8.43 13.45 16.23
CA SER A 257 7.21 13.18 17.01
C SER A 257 6.11 12.51 16.17
N GLY A 258 6.01 12.89 14.90
CA GLY A 258 5.14 12.21 13.94
C GLY A 258 5.51 10.75 13.76
N LEU A 259 6.79 10.48 13.53
CA LEU A 259 7.35 9.13 13.38
C LEU A 259 7.08 8.26 14.60
N ARG A 260 7.37 8.74 15.83
CA ARG A 260 7.08 7.98 17.05
C ARG A 260 5.60 7.61 17.20
N ARG A 261 4.69 8.48 16.77
CA ARG A 261 3.26 8.15 16.72
C ARG A 261 2.97 7.04 15.71
N ILE A 262 3.60 7.06 14.53
CA ILE A 262 3.48 5.98 13.53
C ILE A 262 4.01 4.66 14.08
N GLU A 263 5.22 4.66 14.66
CA GLU A 263 5.84 3.47 15.25
C GLU A 263 4.97 2.86 16.36
N SER A 264 4.55 3.67 17.33
CA SER A 264 3.71 3.21 18.46
C SER A 264 2.30 2.77 18.06
N SER A 265 1.82 3.16 16.89
CA SER A 265 0.49 2.78 16.37
C SER A 265 0.54 1.83 15.18
N ALA A 266 1.71 1.29 14.81
CA ALA A 266 1.89 0.59 13.54
C ALA A 266 0.89 -0.57 13.33
N HIS A 267 0.71 -1.44 14.33
CA HIS A 267 -0.30 -2.52 14.27
C HIS A 267 -1.74 -2.00 14.15
N GLN A 268 -2.07 -0.89 14.81
CA GLN A 268 -3.40 -0.26 14.72
C GLN A 268 -3.65 0.32 13.33
N GLN A 269 -2.63 0.87 12.68
CA GLN A 269 -2.74 1.35 11.29
C GLN A 269 -3.03 0.18 10.33
N LEU A 270 -2.33 -0.95 10.48
CA LEU A 270 -2.58 -2.16 9.68
C LEU A 270 -3.98 -2.72 9.91
N LEU A 271 -4.44 -2.77 11.18
CA LEU A 271 -5.79 -3.17 11.55
C LEU A 271 -6.86 -2.29 10.92
N HIS A 272 -6.64 -0.98 10.89
CA HIS A 272 -7.59 -0.05 10.30
C HIS A 272 -7.74 -0.31 8.79
N LEU A 273 -6.63 -0.50 8.08
CA LEU A 273 -6.67 -0.86 6.67
C LEU A 273 -7.34 -2.21 6.43
N ALA A 274 -7.04 -3.20 7.26
CA ALA A 274 -7.70 -4.50 7.21
C ALA A 274 -9.22 -4.39 7.39
N ALA A 275 -9.69 -3.54 8.30
CA ALA A 275 -11.11 -3.27 8.49
C ALA A 275 -11.75 -2.57 7.27
N LEU A 276 -11.04 -1.63 6.65
CA LEU A 276 -11.48 -0.97 5.43
C LEU A 276 -11.70 -2.00 4.31
N LEU A 277 -10.67 -2.80 4.04
CA LEU A 277 -10.71 -3.88 3.04
C LEU A 277 -11.85 -4.88 3.32
N ALA A 278 -12.00 -5.32 4.57
CA ALA A 278 -13.07 -6.23 4.96
C ALA A 278 -14.47 -5.62 4.77
N SER A 279 -14.63 -4.31 4.98
CA SER A 279 -15.91 -3.62 4.79
C SER A 279 -16.30 -3.44 3.31
N GLU A 280 -15.31 -3.38 2.43
CA GLU A 280 -15.47 -3.32 0.97
C GLU A 280 -15.62 -4.71 0.34
N THR A 281 -15.20 -5.76 1.05
CA THR A 281 -15.29 -7.15 0.61
C THR A 281 -16.73 -7.62 0.65
N CYS A 282 -17.28 -7.98 -0.52
CA CYS A 282 -18.50 -8.77 -0.67
C CYS A 282 -19.68 -8.31 0.22
N ARG A 283 -19.93 -6.99 0.27
CA ARG A 283 -21.32 -6.53 0.43
C ARG A 283 -22.06 -7.09 -0.76
N ALA A 284 -22.74 -8.23 -0.57
CA ALA A 284 -23.75 -8.70 -1.50
C ALA A 284 -24.64 -7.49 -1.75
N ASP A 285 -24.70 -7.03 -3.00
CA ASP A 285 -25.61 -5.98 -3.43
C ASP A 285 -27.01 -6.57 -3.30
N THR A 286 -27.52 -6.64 -2.07
CA THR A 286 -28.83 -7.16 -1.73
C THR A 286 -29.85 -6.13 -2.19
N GLY A 287 -30.08 -6.10 -3.49
CA GLY A 287 -31.29 -5.55 -4.09
C GLY A 287 -31.35 -4.02 -4.23
N ARG A 288 -30.98 -3.55 -5.42
CA ARG A 288 -31.93 -2.76 -6.22
C ARG A 288 -32.37 -3.60 -7.43
N ARG A 289 -33.23 -4.60 -7.21
CA ARG A 289 -34.15 -5.02 -8.28
C ARG A 289 -35.10 -3.85 -8.48
N GLY A 290 -34.88 -3.08 -9.54
CA GLY A 290 -35.86 -2.11 -9.99
C GLY A 290 -37.21 -2.81 -10.12
N HIS A 291 -38.20 -2.31 -9.38
CA HIS A 291 -39.60 -2.59 -9.67
C HIS A 291 -39.85 -2.09 -11.10
N ALA A 292 -39.80 -3.00 -12.07
CA ALA A 292 -40.39 -2.76 -13.38
C ALA A 292 -41.91 -2.71 -13.13
N GLY A 293 -42.45 -1.49 -13.04
CA GLY A 293 -43.88 -1.26 -13.04
C GLY A 293 -44.46 -1.76 -14.36
N SER A 294 -45.06 -2.95 -14.33
CA SER A 294 -45.97 -3.42 -15.37
C SER A 294 -47.24 -2.56 -15.27
N SER A 295 -47.35 -1.57 -16.15
CA SER A 295 -48.60 -0.86 -16.36
C SER A 295 -49.46 -1.71 -17.30
N PHE A 296 -50.54 -2.26 -16.74
CA PHE A 296 -51.68 -2.78 -17.48
C PHE A 296 -52.29 -1.67 -18.34
N SER A 297 -52.50 -1.94 -19.62
CA SER A 297 -53.39 -1.15 -20.47
C SER A 297 -54.49 -2.08 -20.98
N THR A 298 -55.66 -2.01 -20.36
CA THR A 298 -56.92 -2.55 -20.86
C THR A 298 -57.45 -1.63 -21.96
N HIS A 299 -57.60 -2.15 -23.18
CA HIS A 299 -58.37 -1.50 -24.23
C HIS A 299 -59.87 -1.78 -24.02
N VAL A 300 -60.66 -0.70 -24.09
CA VAL A 300 -62.07 -0.66 -24.49
C VAL A 300 -62.10 -0.31 -25.98
#